data_AF-A0A941FQI0-F1
#
_entry.id   AF-A0A941FQI0-F1
#
_cell.length_a   1.000
_cell.length_b   1.000
_cell.length_c   1.000
_cell.angle_alpha   90.00
_cell.angle_beta   90.00
_cell.angle_gamma   90.00
#
_symmetry.space_group_name_H-M   'P 1'
#
loop_
_entity.id
_entity.type
_entity.pdbx_description
1 polymer ?
#
loop_
_entity_poly.entity_id
_entity_poly.type
_entity_poly.pdbx_seq_one_letter_code
_entity_poly.pdbx_strand_id
1 'polypeptide(L)' 'MYNGNLPIKGKNTKLIKRLSPEYYYYLAKAGYWINNQNFPTYLSKRKETTYIQTWHGTPLKKMLFDIDNIQGRDEGT' A
#
# COMPACT_ATOMS: atom_id res chain seq x y z
N MET A 1 -1.22 11.99 -11.87
CA MET A 1 -0.84 10.99 -12.89
C MET A 1 0.69 11.03 -12.99
N TYR A 2 1.42 9.96 -12.65
CA TYR A 2 2.89 10.00 -12.56
C TYR A 2 3.52 10.20 -13.95
N ASN A 3 4.43 11.16 -14.07
CA ASN A 3 4.92 11.71 -15.34
C ASN A 3 6.09 10.89 -15.95
N GLY A 4 5.86 9.59 -16.18
CA GLY A 4 6.68 8.72 -17.05
C GLY A 4 8.09 8.32 -16.59
N ASN A 5 8.78 9.15 -15.80
CA ASN A 5 10.12 8.86 -15.29
C ASN A 5 10.05 8.25 -13.90
N LEU A 6 9.92 6.92 -13.85
CA LEU A 6 10.05 6.16 -12.61
C LEU A 6 11.54 5.93 -12.32
N PRO A 7 12.02 6.23 -11.09
CA PRO A 7 13.44 6.12 -10.73
C PRO A 7 13.98 4.68 -10.74
N ILE A 8 13.09 3.68 -10.82
CA ILE A 8 13.43 2.27 -10.69
C ILE A 8 13.30 1.59 -12.05
N LYS A 9 14.42 1.44 -12.77
CA LYS A 9 14.56 0.56 -13.94
C LYS A 9 15.45 -0.62 -13.58
N GLY A 10 15.00 -1.46 -12.66
CA GLY A 10 15.67 -2.71 -12.34
C GLY A 10 15.41 -3.75 -13.45
N LYS A 11 16.45 -4.46 -13.91
CA LYS A 11 16.33 -5.54 -14.92
C LYS A 11 15.31 -6.62 -14.52
N ASN A 12 15.11 -6.82 -13.21
CA ASN A 12 14.21 -7.83 -12.64
C ASN A 12 12.93 -7.21 -12.04
N THR A 13 12.62 -5.94 -12.33
CA THR A 13 11.45 -5.24 -11.79
C THR A 13 10.39 -5.10 -12.87
N LYS A 14 9.18 -5.62 -12.59
CA LYS A 14 8.01 -5.38 -13.43
C LYS A 14 7.15 -4.30 -12.83
N LEU A 15 6.88 -3.25 -13.61
CA LEU A 15 5.98 -2.19 -13.25
C LEU A 15 4.56 -2.56 -13.66
N ILE A 16 3.65 -2.56 -12.70
CA ILE A 16 2.25 -2.95 -12.90
C ILE A 16 1.35 -1.76 -12.58
N LYS A 17 0.37 -1.51 -13.44
CA LYS A 17 -0.62 -0.45 -13.23
C LYS A 17 -1.50 -0.81 -12.04
N ARG A 18 -1.64 0.11 -11.08
CA ARG A 18 -2.51 -0.08 -9.92
C ARG A 18 -3.97 -0.33 -10.38
N LEU A 19 -4.65 -1.24 -9.68
CA LEU A 19 -6.04 -1.68 -9.98
C LEU A 19 -6.22 -2.41 -11.32
N SER A 20 -5.15 -2.78 -12.02
CA SER A 20 -5.26 -3.65 -13.19
C SER A 20 -5.45 -5.12 -12.77
N PRO A 21 -5.96 -6.00 -13.64
CA PRO A 21 -6.04 -7.44 -13.36
C PRO A 21 -4.70 -8.05 -12.95
N GLU A 22 -3.60 -7.62 -13.58
CA GLU A 22 -2.25 -8.08 -13.27
C GLU A 22 -1.82 -7.68 -11.85
N TYR A 23 -2.23 -6.50 -11.37
CA TYR A 23 -1.94 -6.05 -10.01
C TYR A 23 -2.47 -7.04 -8.98
N TYR A 24 -3.71 -7.49 -9.15
CA TYR A 24 -4.33 -8.48 -8.26
C TYR A 24 -3.65 -9.85 -8.39
N TYR A 25 -3.32 -10.27 -9.61
CA TYR A 25 -2.60 -11.53 -9.85
C TYR A 25 -1.25 -11.57 -9.12
N TYR A 26 -0.43 -10.53 -9.26
CA TYR A 26 0.87 -10.47 -8.61
C TYR A 26 0.76 -10.31 -7.10
N LEU A 27 -0.22 -9.56 -6.59
CA LEU A 27 -0.48 -9.48 -5.15
C LEU A 27 -0.86 -10.83 -4.56
N ALA A 28 -1.73 -11.59 -5.23
CA ALA A 28 -2.17 -12.91 -4.77
C ALA A 28 -1.02 -13.94 -4.78
N LYS A 29 -0.09 -13.82 -5.75
CA LYS A 29 1.08 -14.71 -5.89
C LYS A 29 2.25 -14.32 -4.98
N ALA A 30 2.36 -13.06 -4.59
CA ALA A 30 3.52 -12.58 -3.85
C ALA A 30 3.61 -13.21 -2.45
N GLY A 31 4.81 -13.72 -2.12
CA GLY A 31 5.14 -14.19 -0.76
C GLY A 31 5.45 -13.04 0.20
N TYR A 32 5.83 -11.87 -0.31
CA TYR A 32 6.14 -10.68 0.49
C TYR A 32 5.43 -9.46 -0.07
N TRP A 33 4.71 -8.75 0.79
CA TRP A 33 4.14 -7.44 0.50
C TRP A 33 4.97 -6.40 1.27
N ILE A 34 5.62 -5.49 0.56
CA ILE A 34 6.39 -4.40 1.17
C ILE A 34 5.66 -3.11 0.85
N ASN A 35 5.29 -2.35 1.88
CA ASN A 35 4.58 -1.09 1.72
C ASN A 35 5.00 -0.11 2.82
N ASN A 36 4.87 1.19 2.55
CA ASN A 36 5.08 2.29 3.49
C ASN A 36 3.76 2.97 3.91
N GLN A 37 2.65 2.50 3.36
CA GLN A 37 1.28 2.97 3.57
C GLN A 37 0.35 1.78 3.79
N ASN A 38 -0.90 2.06 4.16
CA ASN A 38 -1.92 1.02 4.32
C ASN A 38 -2.37 0.47 2.96
N PHE A 39 -2.61 -0.84 2.92
CA PHE A 39 -3.33 -1.45 1.79
C PHE A 39 -4.84 -1.17 1.91
N PRO A 40 -5.55 -1.06 0.77
CA PRO A 40 -7.01 -1.00 0.76
C PRO A 40 -7.66 -2.19 1.48
N THR A 41 -8.79 -1.96 2.15
CA THR A 41 -9.50 -2.95 2.97
C THR A 41 -10.04 -4.14 2.17
N TYR A 42 -10.28 -3.97 0.87
CA TYR A 42 -10.73 -5.05 -0.02
C TYR A 42 -9.62 -6.05 -0.38
N LEU A 43 -8.35 -5.77 -0.05
CA LEU A 43 -7.25 -6.70 -0.28
C LEU A 43 -6.97 -7.52 0.98
N SER A 44 -7.05 -8.84 0.83
CA SER A 44 -6.69 -9.79 1.88
C SER A 44 -5.38 -10.50 1.53
N LYS A 45 -4.43 -10.50 2.46
CA LYS A 45 -3.18 -11.24 2.30
C LYS A 45 -3.42 -12.74 2.43
N ARG A 46 -2.73 -13.56 1.64
CA ARG A 46 -2.72 -15.02 1.82
C ARG A 46 -2.00 -15.37 3.12
N LYS A 47 -2.33 -16.52 3.74
CA LYS A 47 -1.71 -16.97 4.99
C LYS A 47 -0.17 -17.05 4.90
N GLU A 48 0.33 -17.49 3.75
CA GLU A 48 1.78 -17.60 3.47
C GLU A 48 2.45 -16.28 3.06
N THR A 49 1.67 -15.20 2.89
CA THR A 49 2.20 -13.89 2.52
C THR A 49 2.60 -13.11 3.77
N THR A 50 3.87 -12.71 3.82
CA THR A 50 4.44 -11.84 4.86
C THR A 50 4.25 -10.38 4.46
N TYR A 51 3.61 -9.60 5.32
CA TYR A 51 3.42 -8.17 5.10
C TYR A 51 4.42 -7.37 5.93
N ILE A 52 5.27 -6.59 5.25
CA ILE A 52 6.27 -5.71 5.81
C ILE A 52 5.80 -4.27 5.62
N GLN A 53 5.43 -3.63 6.72
CA GLN A 53 5.07 -2.22 6.78
C GLN A 53 6.29 -1.42 7.25
N THR A 54 6.86 -0.59 6.37
CA THR A 54 8.02 0.24 6.72
C THR A 54 7.62 1.55 7.40
N TRP A 55 6.35 1.96 7.29
CA TRP A 55 5.93 3.32 7.56
C TRP A 55 6.77 4.34 6.77
N HIS A 56 6.63 5.63 7.08
CA HIS A 56 7.29 6.71 6.37
C HIS A 56 7.84 7.81 7.29
N GLY A 57 8.10 7.49 8.56
CA GLY A 57 8.76 8.38 9.51
C GLY A 57 8.14 8.35 10.91
N THR A 58 8.86 8.96 11.84
CA THR A 58 8.40 9.14 13.22
C THR A 58 7.18 10.06 13.25
N PRO A 59 6.07 9.65 13.88
CA PRO A 59 4.87 10.48 13.94
C PRO A 59 5.12 11.71 14.83
N LEU A 60 4.91 12.91 14.27
CA LEU A 60 4.87 14.17 15.03
C LEU A 60 3.45 14.48 15.54
N LYS A 61 2.42 14.10 14.77
CA LYS A 61 1.01 14.23 15.13
C LYS A 61 0.47 12.89 15.63
N LYS A 62 -0.48 12.93 16.58
CA LYS A 62 -1.22 11.74 17.02
C LYS A 62 -1.90 11.09 15.82
N MET A 63 -1.71 9.79 15.64
CA MET A 63 -2.22 9.03 14.49
C MET A 63 -2.91 7.74 14.94
N LEU A 64 -3.82 7.22 14.11
CA LEU A 64 -4.57 5.99 14.39
C LEU A 64 -5.30 6.06 15.74
N PHE A 65 -4.97 5.16 16.66
CA PHE A 65 -5.62 5.01 17.96
C PHE A 65 -5.28 6.14 18.94
N ASP A 66 -4.30 6.99 18.63
CA ASP A 66 -3.94 8.13 19.47
C ASP A 66 -4.84 9.36 19.20
N ILE A 67 -5.76 9.29 18.23
CA ILE A 67 -6.65 10.42 17.89
C ILE A 67 -7.89 10.39 18.78
N ASP A 68 -8.06 11.41 19.61
CA ASP A 68 -9.20 11.55 20.53
C ASP A 68 -10.50 11.95 19.83
N ASN A 69 -10.42 12.65 18.68
CA ASN A 69 -11.59 13.10 17.92
C ASN A 69 -11.29 13.10 16.42
N ILE A 70 -12.01 12.25 15.66
CA ILE A 70 -11.81 12.10 14.22
C ILE A 70 -12.59 13.21 13.51
N GLN A 71 -11.94 14.32 13.20
CA GLN A 71 -12.52 15.37 12.35
C GLN A 71 -12.10 15.13 10.89
N GLY A 72 -13.05 14.81 10.02
CA GLY A 72 -12.83 14.78 8.56
C GLY A 72 -13.08 13.45 7.84
N ARG A 73 -13.80 12.49 8.43
CA ARG A 73 -14.42 11.41 7.65
C ARG A 73 -15.89 11.73 7.49
N ASP A 74 -16.24 12.44 6.43
CA ASP A 74 -17.63 12.48 5.99
C ASP A 74 -18.02 11.06 5.54
N GLU A 75 -19.14 10.56 6.07
CA GLU A 75 -19.72 9.29 5.66
C GLU A 75 -20.26 9.41 4.22
N GLY A 76 -19.44 9.13 3.22
CA GLY A 76 -19.95 8.79 1.88
C GLY A 76 -19.35 9.52 0.68
N THR A 77 -18.07 9.30 0.38
CA THR A 77 -17.55 9.31 -1.00
C THR A 77 -16.51 8.22 -1.21
#